data_AF-A0A3N1ZRC8-F1
#
_entry.id   AF-A0A3N1ZRC8-F1
#
_cell.length_a   1.000
_cell.length_b   1.000
_cell.length_c   1.000
_cell.angle_alpha   90.00
_cell.angle_beta   90.00
_cell.angle_gamma   90.00
#
_symmetry.space_group_name_H-M   'P 1'
#
loop_
_entity.id
_entity.type
_entity.pdbx_description
1 polymer ?
#
loop_
_entity_poly.entity_id
_entity_poly.type
_entity_poly.pdbx_seq_one_letter_code
_entity_poly.pdbx_strand_id
1 'polypeptide(L)'
;MDTLREALGTEFLLQAADGLAPGWGISHPDLGLLRSVDDFRRASRTGDVMARDDVLIALAGLAHVEGENCPEAAAVLCELLIPGTLAKLRRHRPGSLPMSALCDGAAQHLWMGARTFEWRSRRKVAASIQWQVRRATFADLGIQAKDRGDRTWANTQPMDDQVLEGLMVDDASAEPWVEPAEELSAVLQQAARAGAVTPDDAALLRLVVSVGHEVPTRRVGVHGLMSRQASAVVAQQLGISPSSARRRVGRVLGRLQDANRQGLFLDVA
;
A
#
# COMPACT_ATOMS: atom_id res chain seq x y z
N MET A 1 15.76 -23.87 4.17
CA MET A 1 16.54 -22.70 4.61
C MET A 1 15.95 -21.48 3.91
N ASP A 2 15.78 -20.37 4.62
CA ASP A 2 15.23 -19.13 4.03
C ASP A 2 16.34 -18.39 3.27
N THR A 3 16.18 -18.22 1.96
CA THR A 3 17.16 -17.56 1.07
C THR A 3 17.57 -16.16 1.53
N LEU A 4 16.71 -15.45 2.27
CA LEU A 4 17.04 -14.14 2.83
C LEU A 4 18.04 -14.22 3.99
N ARG A 5 17.99 -15.27 4.81
CA ARG A 5 18.96 -15.47 5.90
C ARG A 5 20.34 -15.76 5.34
N GLU A 6 20.41 -16.60 4.30
CA GLU A 6 21.65 -16.92 3.59
C GLU A 6 22.24 -15.66 2.95
N ALA A 7 21.41 -14.87 2.25
CA ALA A 7 21.85 -13.63 1.61
C ALA A 7 22.33 -12.56 2.61
N LEU A 8 21.80 -12.55 3.84
CA LEU A 8 22.28 -11.66 4.91
C LEU A 8 23.67 -12.03 5.42
N GLY A 9 24.02 -13.31 5.46
CA GLY A 9 25.34 -13.77 5.91
C GLY A 9 25.69 -13.40 7.36
N THR A 10 24.69 -13.15 8.22
CA THR A 10 24.89 -12.64 9.59
C THR A 10 25.09 -13.71 10.67
N GLU A 11 25.34 -14.97 10.28
CA GLU A 11 25.38 -16.10 11.23
C GLU A 11 26.42 -15.92 12.33
N PHE A 12 27.61 -15.43 11.99
CA PHE A 12 28.69 -15.17 12.96
C PHE A 12 28.33 -14.05 13.95
N LEU A 13 27.56 -13.04 13.50
CA LEU A 13 27.08 -11.96 14.35
C LEU A 13 25.97 -12.44 15.29
N LEU A 14 25.10 -13.34 14.83
CA LEU A 14 24.09 -13.97 15.68
C LEU A 14 24.77 -14.83 16.75
N GLN A 15 25.82 -15.56 16.41
CA GLN A 15 26.60 -16.33 17.38
C GLN A 15 27.29 -15.42 18.42
N ALA A 16 27.86 -14.29 17.99
CA ALA A 16 28.46 -13.31 18.89
C ALA A 16 27.39 -12.61 19.78
N ALA A 17 26.19 -12.40 19.25
CA ALA A 17 25.08 -11.78 19.98
C ALA A 17 24.70 -12.55 21.25
N ASP A 18 24.78 -13.88 21.25
CA ASP A 18 24.49 -14.68 22.46
C ASP A 18 25.43 -14.36 23.63
N GLY A 19 26.68 -13.98 23.36
CA GLY A 19 27.63 -13.55 24.40
C GLY A 19 27.40 -12.12 24.90
N LEU A 20 26.82 -11.26 24.06
CA LEU A 20 26.64 -9.82 24.34
C LEU A 20 25.24 -9.47 24.87
N ALA A 21 24.22 -10.24 24.49
CA ALA A 21 22.83 -10.03 24.85
C ALA A 21 22.60 -9.80 26.36
N PRO A 22 23.24 -10.53 27.28
CA PRO A 22 23.10 -10.28 28.71
C PRO A 22 23.50 -8.87 29.16
N GLY A 23 24.42 -8.22 28.44
CA GLY A 23 24.91 -6.87 28.73
C GLY A 23 24.04 -5.74 28.19
N TRP A 24 23.21 -6.00 27.18
CA TRP A 24 22.37 -4.98 26.54
C TRP A 24 21.30 -4.39 27.48
N GLY A 25 20.92 -5.14 28.52
CA GLY A 25 20.02 -4.67 29.57
C GLY A 25 20.55 -3.49 30.39
N ILE A 26 21.85 -3.19 30.33
CA ILE A 26 22.47 -2.07 31.07
C ILE A 26 22.04 -0.73 30.48
N SER A 27 22.13 -0.57 29.16
CA SER A 27 21.71 0.64 28.44
C SER A 27 20.22 0.64 28.10
N HIS A 28 19.65 -0.56 27.89
CA HIS A 28 18.26 -0.74 27.45
C HIS A 28 17.53 -1.71 28.38
N PRO A 29 16.89 -1.21 29.46
CA PRO A 29 16.23 -2.05 30.45
C PRO A 29 15.19 -3.02 29.88
N ASP A 30 14.52 -2.65 28.78
CA ASP A 30 13.55 -3.48 28.06
C ASP A 30 14.16 -4.80 27.53
N LEU A 31 15.49 -4.86 27.40
CA LEU A 31 16.23 -6.04 26.96
C LEU A 31 16.76 -6.88 28.12
N GLY A 32 16.62 -6.44 29.38
CA GLY A 32 17.32 -7.03 30.53
C GLY A 32 16.95 -8.48 30.87
N LEU A 33 15.82 -8.98 30.36
CA LEU A 33 15.40 -10.38 30.51
C LEU A 33 15.82 -11.27 29.32
N LEU A 34 16.27 -10.68 28.22
CA LEU A 34 16.60 -11.38 26.99
C LEU A 34 18.10 -11.66 26.99
N ARG A 35 18.48 -12.92 27.18
CA ARG A 35 19.88 -13.33 27.41
C ARG A 35 20.50 -14.03 26.20
N SER A 36 19.69 -14.39 25.21
CA SER A 36 20.10 -15.10 24.00
C SER A 36 19.25 -14.67 22.79
N VAL A 37 19.75 -14.93 21.58
CA VAL A 37 19.01 -14.74 20.32
C VAL A 37 17.67 -15.49 20.34
N ASP A 38 17.63 -16.66 20.97
CA ASP A 38 16.40 -17.45 21.10
C ASP A 38 15.37 -16.81 22.03
N ASP A 39 15.80 -16.06 23.06
CA ASP A 39 14.89 -15.27 23.89
C ASP A 39 14.25 -14.14 23.08
N PHE A 40 15.03 -13.44 22.25
CA PHE A 40 14.51 -12.41 21.34
C PHE A 40 13.49 -13.00 20.36
N ARG A 41 13.82 -14.15 19.74
CA ARG A 41 12.91 -14.88 18.85
C ARG A 41 11.61 -15.27 19.56
N ARG A 42 11.69 -15.72 20.83
CA ARG A 42 10.53 -16.09 21.64
C ARG A 42 9.68 -14.87 21.99
N ALA A 43 10.30 -13.79 22.44
CA ALA A 43 9.63 -12.53 22.80
C ALA A 43 8.85 -11.95 21.62
N SER A 44 9.46 -11.95 20.42
CA SER A 44 8.82 -11.50 19.17
C SER A 44 7.55 -12.28 18.80
N ARG A 45 7.44 -13.56 19.22
CA ARG A 45 6.26 -14.40 18.94
C ARG A 45 5.17 -14.33 20.00
N THR A 46 5.53 -14.05 21.25
CA THR A 46 4.66 -14.28 22.42
C THR A 46 4.21 -13.01 23.15
N GLY A 47 4.92 -11.88 23.00
CA GLY A 47 4.55 -10.62 23.67
C GLY A 47 3.31 -9.94 23.08
N ASP A 48 2.78 -8.91 23.74
CA ASP A 48 1.84 -7.97 23.11
C ASP A 48 2.55 -7.09 22.06
N VAL A 49 1.81 -6.54 21.10
CA VAL A 49 2.34 -5.75 19.98
C VAL A 49 3.20 -4.56 20.44
N MET A 50 2.78 -3.86 21.51
CA MET A 50 3.55 -2.73 22.04
C MET A 50 4.88 -3.19 22.64
N ALA A 51 4.85 -4.22 23.49
CA ALA A 51 6.06 -4.81 24.07
C ALA A 51 7.04 -5.36 23.01
N ARG A 52 6.52 -5.87 21.89
CA ARG A 52 7.35 -6.28 20.75
C ARG A 52 8.03 -5.09 20.08
N ASP A 53 7.31 -4.00 19.84
CA ASP A 53 7.88 -2.83 19.17
C ASP A 53 8.95 -2.15 20.04
N ASP A 54 8.76 -2.09 21.36
CA ASP A 54 9.75 -1.51 22.28
C ASP A 54 11.07 -2.32 22.29
N VAL A 55 11.02 -3.65 22.25
CA VAL A 55 12.22 -4.51 22.06
C VAL A 55 12.92 -4.20 20.74
N LEU A 56 12.17 -4.00 19.65
CA LEU A 56 12.74 -3.66 18.34
C LEU A 56 13.34 -2.25 18.32
N ILE A 57 12.76 -1.29 19.06
CA ILE A 57 13.30 0.06 19.20
C ILE A 57 14.62 0.03 19.97
N ALA A 58 14.69 -0.73 21.06
CA ALA A 58 15.92 -0.90 21.83
C ALA A 58 17.03 -1.54 20.97
N LEU A 59 16.71 -2.62 20.23
CA LEU A 59 17.64 -3.22 19.28
C LEU A 59 18.06 -2.25 18.17
N ALA A 60 17.16 -1.41 17.67
CA ALA A 60 17.50 -0.38 16.69
C ALA A 60 18.43 0.69 17.26
N GLY A 61 18.27 1.08 18.53
CA GLY A 61 19.18 1.99 19.23
C GLY A 61 20.59 1.44 19.37
N LEU A 62 20.71 0.17 19.75
CA LEU A 62 21.97 -0.56 19.81
C LEU A 62 22.62 -0.68 18.43
N ALA A 63 21.83 -1.03 17.42
CA ALA A 63 22.29 -1.29 16.06
C ALA A 63 22.75 -0.03 15.32
N HIS A 64 22.14 1.12 15.63
CA HIS A 64 22.30 2.34 14.85
C HIS A 64 23.77 2.81 14.78
N VAL A 65 24.20 3.27 13.61
CA VAL A 65 25.59 3.74 13.38
C VAL A 65 25.98 4.93 14.27
N GLU A 66 25.03 5.82 14.56
CA GLU A 66 25.17 6.93 15.53
C GLU A 66 24.61 6.60 16.93
N GLY A 67 24.29 5.32 17.17
CA GLY A 67 23.88 4.78 18.46
C GLY A 67 25.06 4.08 19.12
N GLU A 68 24.82 2.89 19.67
CA GLU A 68 25.91 2.06 20.22
C GLU A 68 26.69 1.30 19.13
N ASN A 69 26.27 1.42 17.88
CA ASN A 69 26.96 0.89 16.71
C ASN A 69 27.22 -0.63 16.75
N CYS A 70 26.43 -1.40 17.52
CA CYS A 70 26.58 -2.84 17.72
C CYS A 70 26.05 -3.64 16.50
N PRO A 71 26.91 -4.25 15.68
CA PRO A 71 26.48 -5.03 14.51
C PRO A 71 25.74 -6.31 14.88
N GLU A 72 26.00 -6.88 16.06
CA GLU A 72 25.32 -8.07 16.60
C GLU A 72 23.85 -7.76 16.92
N ALA A 73 23.57 -6.59 17.50
CA ALA A 73 22.19 -6.13 17.70
C ALA A 73 21.46 -5.91 16.36
N ALA A 74 22.17 -5.40 15.35
CA ALA A 74 21.63 -5.26 13.99
C ALA A 74 21.29 -6.63 13.35
N ALA A 75 22.15 -7.63 13.56
CA ALA A 75 21.92 -9.00 13.11
C ALA A 75 20.68 -9.62 13.80
N VAL A 76 20.55 -9.46 15.12
CA VAL A 76 19.35 -9.90 15.85
C VAL A 76 18.10 -9.19 15.33
N LEU A 77 18.16 -7.87 15.13
CA LEU A 77 17.04 -7.13 14.55
C LEU A 77 16.66 -7.67 13.17
N CYS A 78 17.63 -7.86 12.26
CA CYS A 78 17.38 -8.45 10.95
C CYS A 78 16.71 -9.82 11.05
N GLU A 79 17.24 -10.70 11.90
CA GLU A 79 16.72 -12.05 12.15
C GLU A 79 15.25 -12.04 12.60
N LEU A 80 14.87 -11.10 13.47
CA LEU A 80 13.46 -10.93 13.89
C LEU A 80 12.55 -10.42 12.77
N LEU A 81 13.09 -9.67 11.81
CA LEU A 81 12.33 -9.06 10.72
C LEU A 81 12.17 -9.96 9.49
N ILE A 82 13.03 -10.97 9.30
CA ILE A 82 13.02 -11.90 8.15
C ILE A 82 11.61 -12.42 7.80
N PRO A 83 10.81 -12.97 8.75
CA PRO A 83 9.52 -13.55 8.40
C PRO A 83 8.55 -12.54 7.78
N GLY A 84 8.49 -11.32 8.33
CA GLY A 84 7.62 -10.27 7.81
C GLY A 84 8.14 -9.66 6.50
N THR A 85 9.46 -9.55 6.35
CA THR A 85 10.10 -9.14 5.10
C THR A 85 9.76 -10.12 3.97
N LEU A 86 9.96 -11.43 4.20
CA LEU A 86 9.63 -12.47 3.24
C LEU A 86 8.14 -12.48 2.89
N ALA A 87 7.25 -12.31 3.87
CA ALA A 87 5.81 -12.24 3.62
C ALA A 87 5.45 -11.06 2.70
N LYS A 88 6.05 -9.87 2.89
CA LYS A 88 5.84 -8.71 2.01
C LYS A 88 6.40 -8.94 0.62
N LEU A 89 7.61 -9.49 0.49
CA LEU A 89 8.21 -9.79 -0.80
C LEU A 89 7.35 -10.81 -1.57
N ARG A 90 6.95 -11.92 -0.93
CA ARG A 90 6.08 -12.95 -1.53
C ARG A 90 4.77 -12.37 -2.05
N ARG A 91 4.10 -11.54 -1.23
CA ARG A 91 2.78 -10.97 -1.55
C ARG A 91 2.80 -10.06 -2.78
N HIS A 92 3.91 -9.36 -3.02
CA HIS A 92 4.00 -8.34 -4.05
C HIS A 92 4.97 -8.70 -5.20
N ARG A 93 5.55 -9.90 -5.17
CA ARG A 93 6.49 -10.40 -6.16
C ARG A 93 5.80 -10.58 -7.53
N PRO A 94 6.38 -10.05 -8.61
CA PRO A 94 6.01 -10.42 -9.98
C PRO A 94 6.27 -11.91 -10.23
N GLY A 95 5.36 -12.60 -10.93
CA GLY A 95 5.45 -14.05 -11.13
C GLY A 95 6.71 -14.53 -11.88
N SER A 96 7.32 -13.66 -12.70
CA SER A 96 8.49 -13.96 -13.52
C SER A 96 9.83 -13.88 -12.77
N LEU A 97 9.90 -13.17 -11.64
CA LEU A 97 11.17 -12.97 -10.93
C LEU A 97 11.42 -14.10 -9.93
N PRO A 98 12.62 -14.68 -9.82
CA PRO A 98 12.93 -15.67 -8.79
C PRO A 98 12.99 -15.03 -7.39
N MET A 99 12.68 -15.82 -6.35
CA MET A 99 12.72 -15.32 -4.97
C MET A 99 14.14 -15.01 -4.50
N SER A 100 15.14 -15.76 -4.99
CA SER A 100 16.56 -15.53 -4.65
C SER A 100 17.00 -14.11 -5.02
N ALA A 101 16.70 -13.65 -6.24
CA ALA A 101 17.05 -12.29 -6.69
C ALA A 101 16.41 -11.19 -5.82
N LEU A 102 15.18 -11.42 -5.33
CA LEU A 102 14.55 -10.51 -4.37
C LEU A 102 15.25 -10.55 -3.01
N CYS A 103 15.68 -11.72 -2.56
CA CYS A 103 16.35 -11.89 -1.27
C CYS A 103 17.74 -11.26 -1.26
N ASP A 104 18.49 -11.35 -2.36
CA ASP A 104 19.83 -10.76 -2.48
C ASP A 104 19.78 -9.24 -2.29
N GLY A 105 18.90 -8.54 -3.01
CA GLY A 105 18.71 -7.10 -2.84
C GLY A 105 18.06 -6.75 -1.50
N ALA A 106 17.11 -7.54 -1.02
CA ALA A 106 16.46 -7.30 0.27
C ALA A 106 17.41 -7.45 1.46
N ALA A 107 18.40 -8.32 1.40
CA ALA A 107 19.40 -8.48 2.46
C ALA A 107 20.17 -7.18 2.70
N GLN A 108 20.63 -6.53 1.63
CA GLN A 108 21.34 -5.24 1.71
C GLN A 108 20.46 -4.15 2.35
N HIS A 109 19.23 -4.00 1.87
CA HIS A 109 18.31 -2.99 2.40
C HIS A 109 17.86 -3.28 3.83
N LEU A 110 17.75 -4.56 4.20
CA LEU A 110 17.38 -4.96 5.56
C LEU A 110 18.51 -4.64 6.54
N TRP A 111 19.75 -4.96 6.17
CA TRP A 111 20.94 -4.60 6.94
C TRP A 111 21.04 -3.08 7.12
N MET A 112 20.95 -2.33 6.02
CA MET A 112 21.00 -0.87 6.06
C MET A 112 19.85 -0.30 6.91
N GLY A 113 18.63 -0.79 6.71
CA GLY A 113 17.46 -0.37 7.47
C GLY A 113 17.62 -0.62 8.97
N ALA A 114 18.20 -1.75 9.39
CA ALA A 114 18.49 -2.03 10.79
C ALA A 114 19.54 -1.07 11.38
N ARG A 115 20.51 -0.64 10.57
CA ARG A 115 21.65 0.19 10.98
C ARG A 115 21.40 1.70 10.94
N THR A 116 20.34 2.15 10.26
CA THR A 116 20.04 3.58 10.06
C THR A 116 18.62 3.98 10.45
N PHE A 117 17.87 3.09 11.11
CA PHE A 117 16.52 3.41 11.55
C PHE A 117 16.51 4.54 12.60
N GLU A 118 15.73 5.59 12.36
CA GLU A 118 15.56 6.75 13.25
C GLU A 118 14.78 6.38 14.54
N TRP A 119 15.38 5.56 15.40
CA TRP A 119 14.75 4.97 16.59
C TRP A 119 14.27 6.00 17.64
N ARG A 120 14.85 7.21 17.65
CA ARG A 120 14.49 8.28 18.59
C ARG A 120 13.14 8.92 18.28
N SER A 121 12.75 8.98 17.01
CA SER A 121 11.57 9.71 16.53
C SER A 121 10.52 8.81 15.89
N ARG A 122 10.89 7.62 15.41
CA ARG A 122 10.00 6.69 14.70
C ARG A 122 9.65 5.48 15.56
N ARG A 123 8.41 5.01 15.40
CA ARG A 123 7.87 3.78 16.00
C ARG A 123 7.47 2.79 14.90
N LYS A 124 6.95 1.62 15.27
CA LYS A 124 6.56 0.56 14.33
C LYS A 124 7.77 0.10 13.52
N VAL A 125 8.85 -0.25 14.21
CA VAL A 125 10.17 -0.54 13.62
C VAL A 125 10.05 -1.58 12.52
N ALA A 126 9.41 -2.72 12.84
CA ALA A 126 9.23 -3.81 11.90
C ALA A 126 8.48 -3.38 10.65
N ALA A 127 7.32 -2.75 10.81
CA ALA A 127 6.50 -2.36 9.67
C ALA A 127 7.22 -1.35 8.76
N SER A 128 7.92 -0.38 9.37
CA SER A 128 8.64 0.68 8.67
C SER A 128 9.83 0.13 7.88
N ILE A 129 10.71 -0.64 8.53
CA ILE A 129 11.88 -1.25 7.87
C ILE A 129 11.42 -2.18 6.76
N GLN A 130 10.45 -3.07 7.02
CA GLN A 130 9.99 -4.03 6.02
C GLN A 130 9.34 -3.35 4.79
N TRP A 131 8.63 -2.23 4.97
CA TRP A 131 8.09 -1.45 3.86
C TRP A 131 9.19 -0.75 3.07
N GLN A 132 10.19 -0.18 3.74
CA GLN A 132 11.36 0.41 3.11
C GLN A 132 12.12 -0.63 2.28
N VAL A 133 12.44 -1.79 2.88
CA VAL A 133 13.13 -2.90 2.21
C VAL A 133 12.38 -3.29 0.95
N ARG A 134 11.07 -3.56 1.05
CA ARG A 134 10.26 -3.88 -0.13
C ARG A 134 10.34 -2.79 -1.20
N ARG A 135 10.21 -1.52 -0.82
CA ARG A 135 10.23 -0.40 -1.77
C ARG A 135 11.58 -0.31 -2.48
N ALA A 136 12.68 -0.37 -1.74
CA ALA A 136 14.03 -0.20 -2.26
C ALA A 136 14.46 -1.40 -3.10
N THR A 137 14.25 -2.64 -2.63
CA THR A 137 14.51 -3.86 -3.42
C THR A 137 13.76 -3.84 -4.76
N PHE A 138 12.52 -3.37 -4.77
CA PHE A 138 11.75 -3.31 -6.01
C PHE A 138 12.26 -2.23 -6.95
N ALA A 139 12.71 -1.09 -6.41
CA ALA A 139 13.32 -0.03 -7.19
C ALA A 139 14.62 -0.51 -7.87
N ASP A 140 15.51 -1.18 -7.13
CA ASP A 140 16.78 -1.69 -7.64
C ASP A 140 16.60 -2.72 -8.77
N LEU A 141 15.54 -3.53 -8.67
CA LEU A 141 15.20 -4.53 -9.69
C LEU A 141 14.37 -3.94 -10.85
N GLY A 142 14.17 -2.62 -10.88
CA GLY A 142 13.37 -1.96 -11.92
C GLY A 142 11.90 -2.35 -11.92
N ILE A 143 11.38 -2.93 -10.83
CA ILE A 143 9.98 -3.34 -10.69
C ILE A 143 9.15 -2.09 -10.51
N GLN A 144 8.60 -1.62 -11.63
CA GLN A 144 7.78 -0.42 -11.68
C GLN A 144 6.47 -0.67 -10.92
N ALA A 145 5.83 0.42 -10.48
CA ALA A 145 4.60 0.33 -9.69
C ALA A 145 3.46 -0.40 -10.43
N LYS A 146 3.48 -0.41 -11.76
CA LYS A 146 2.56 -1.13 -12.67
C LYS A 146 2.77 -2.65 -12.72
N ASP A 147 3.96 -3.13 -12.40
CA ASP A 147 4.30 -4.57 -12.37
C ASP A 147 3.92 -5.21 -11.01
N ARG A 148 3.34 -4.41 -10.11
CA ARG A 148 2.81 -4.86 -8.82
C ARG A 148 1.45 -5.48 -9.04
N GLY A 149 1.30 -6.75 -8.69
CA GLY A 149 0.02 -7.49 -8.79
C GLY A 149 -1.12 -6.99 -7.89
N ASP A 150 -1.04 -5.76 -7.33
CA ASP A 150 -2.13 -5.14 -6.60
C ASP A 150 -3.07 -4.42 -7.57
N ARG A 151 -4.31 -4.92 -7.63
CA ARG A 151 -5.39 -4.42 -8.50
C ARG A 151 -5.69 -2.94 -8.31
N THR A 152 -5.50 -2.38 -7.12
CA THR A 152 -5.75 -0.94 -6.89
C THR A 152 -4.70 -0.09 -7.59
N TRP A 153 -3.45 -0.55 -7.65
CA TRP A 153 -2.33 0.23 -8.19
C TRP A 153 -2.03 -0.08 -9.66
N ALA A 154 -2.37 -1.29 -10.12
CA ALA A 154 -2.38 -1.62 -11.55
C ALA A 154 -3.35 -0.72 -12.36
N ASN A 155 -4.32 -0.10 -11.68
CA ASN A 155 -5.25 0.87 -12.24
C ASN A 155 -4.87 2.33 -11.94
N THR A 156 -3.70 2.59 -11.35
CA THR A 156 -3.18 3.94 -11.11
C THR A 156 -2.05 4.22 -12.09
N GLN A 157 -2.23 5.21 -12.97
CA GLN A 157 -1.14 5.71 -13.81
C GLN A 157 -0.34 6.75 -13.01
N PRO A 158 0.96 6.54 -12.79
CA PRO A 158 1.82 7.60 -12.28
C PRO A 158 1.95 8.69 -13.36
N MET A 159 1.56 9.92 -13.02
CA MET A 159 1.82 11.12 -13.83
C MET A 159 3.13 11.76 -13.40
N ASP A 160 3.83 12.37 -14.36
CA ASP A 160 5.03 13.17 -14.13
C ASP A 160 4.68 14.44 -13.35
N ASP A 161 5.58 14.92 -12.49
CA ASP A 161 5.40 16.17 -11.72
C ASP A 161 5.23 17.37 -12.67
N GLN A 162 5.82 17.35 -13.87
CA GLN A 162 5.61 18.40 -14.88
C GLN A 162 4.21 18.36 -15.50
N VAL A 163 3.62 17.15 -15.64
CA VAL A 163 2.24 16.98 -16.10
C VAL A 163 1.28 17.34 -14.97
N LEU A 164 1.62 17.02 -13.73
CA LEU A 164 0.88 17.40 -12.54
C LEU A 164 0.91 18.93 -12.35
N GLU A 165 2.05 19.59 -12.52
CA GLU A 165 2.15 21.05 -12.53
C GLU A 165 1.32 21.66 -13.67
N GLY A 166 1.33 21.07 -14.87
CA GLY A 166 0.44 21.49 -15.96
C GLY A 166 -1.05 21.37 -15.62
N LEU A 167 -1.44 20.32 -14.89
CA LEU A 167 -2.82 20.09 -14.42
C LEU A 167 -3.19 20.93 -13.18
N MET A 168 -2.21 21.37 -12.40
CA MET A 168 -2.38 22.18 -11.18
C MET A 168 -2.28 23.69 -11.46
N VAL A 169 -1.74 24.09 -12.62
CA VAL A 169 -1.61 25.50 -13.05
C VAL A 169 -2.82 25.99 -13.85
N ASP A 170 -3.83 25.15 -14.11
CA ASP A 170 -5.00 25.54 -14.91
C ASP A 170 -6.34 25.59 -14.13
N ASP A 171 -6.31 26.03 -12.86
CA ASP A 171 -7.52 26.51 -12.15
C ASP A 171 -7.99 27.90 -12.64
N ALA A 172 -7.46 28.33 -13.78
CA ALA A 172 -7.92 29.49 -14.56
C ALA A 172 -8.01 29.15 -16.06
N SER A 173 -8.23 27.89 -16.41
CA SER A 173 -8.62 27.51 -17.76
C SER A 173 -9.95 28.20 -18.07
N ALA A 174 -9.97 28.92 -19.18
CA ALA A 174 -11.09 29.71 -19.68
C ALA A 174 -12.25 28.84 -20.21
N GLU A 175 -12.62 27.78 -19.49
CA GLU A 175 -13.85 27.04 -19.75
C GLU A 175 -14.99 27.68 -18.95
N PRO A 176 -16.14 28.00 -19.58
CA PRO A 176 -17.30 28.47 -18.85
C PRO A 176 -17.65 27.45 -17.77
N TRP A 177 -17.84 27.89 -16.53
CA TRP A 177 -18.36 27.01 -15.48
C TRP A 177 -19.68 26.39 -15.95
N VAL A 178 -19.67 25.09 -16.20
CA VAL A 178 -20.84 24.31 -16.57
C VAL A 178 -21.42 23.71 -15.29
N GLU A 179 -22.74 23.84 -15.12
CA GLU A 179 -23.43 23.17 -14.01
C GLU A 179 -23.13 21.65 -14.06
N PRO A 180 -22.70 21.00 -12.96
CA PRO A 180 -22.31 19.58 -12.97
C PRO A 180 -23.39 18.63 -13.52
N ALA A 181 -24.66 19.02 -13.46
CA ALA A 181 -25.77 18.29 -14.06
C ALA A 181 -25.79 18.38 -15.60
N GLU A 182 -25.40 19.52 -16.16
CA GLU A 182 -25.27 19.76 -17.59
C GLU A 182 -24.04 19.03 -18.14
N GLU A 183 -22.91 19.08 -17.42
CA GLU A 183 -21.70 18.35 -17.77
C GLU A 183 -21.94 16.83 -17.80
N LEU A 184 -22.55 16.27 -16.74
CA LEU A 184 -22.94 14.87 -16.71
C LEU A 184 -23.89 14.51 -17.86
N SER A 185 -24.82 15.40 -18.19
CA SER A 185 -25.76 15.19 -19.29
C SER A 185 -25.04 15.19 -20.64
N ALA A 186 -24.07 16.08 -20.85
CA ALA A 186 -23.25 16.13 -22.06
C ALA A 186 -22.41 14.85 -22.22
N VAL A 187 -21.73 14.41 -21.16
CA VAL A 187 -20.94 13.16 -21.16
C VAL A 187 -21.81 11.94 -21.47
N LEU A 188 -22.99 11.84 -20.83
CA LEU A 188 -23.91 10.72 -21.08
C LEU A 188 -24.52 10.76 -22.49
N GLN A 189 -24.75 11.95 -23.06
CA GLN A 189 -25.19 12.09 -24.45
C GLN A 189 -24.10 11.67 -25.43
N GLN A 190 -22.85 12.04 -25.17
CA GLN A 190 -21.72 11.63 -26.01
C GLN A 190 -21.50 10.11 -25.95
N ALA A 191 -21.53 9.54 -24.75
CA ALA A 191 -21.45 8.09 -24.55
C ALA A 191 -22.62 7.33 -25.23
N ALA A 192 -23.83 7.91 -25.22
CA ALA A 192 -24.98 7.33 -25.92
C ALA A 192 -24.82 7.38 -27.45
N ARG A 193 -24.30 8.49 -27.99
CA ARG A 193 -23.99 8.61 -29.44
C ARG A 193 -22.93 7.60 -29.87
N ALA A 194 -21.95 7.32 -29.02
CA ALA A 194 -20.93 6.30 -29.24
C ALA A 194 -21.44 4.85 -29.00
N GLY A 195 -22.71 4.66 -28.63
CA GLY A 195 -23.30 3.35 -28.37
C GLY A 195 -22.81 2.67 -27.08
N ALA A 196 -22.06 3.38 -26.22
CA ALA A 196 -21.51 2.82 -24.98
C ALA A 196 -22.60 2.59 -23.91
N VAL A 197 -23.64 3.42 -23.92
CA VAL A 197 -24.76 3.37 -22.96
C VAL A 197 -26.09 3.59 -23.65
N THR A 198 -27.14 2.98 -23.11
CA THR A 198 -28.53 3.18 -23.55
C THR A 198 -29.18 4.37 -22.82
N PRO A 199 -30.34 4.88 -23.30
CA PRO A 199 -31.11 5.88 -22.56
C PRO A 199 -31.46 5.45 -21.13
N ASP A 200 -31.78 4.16 -20.93
CA ASP A 200 -32.06 3.57 -19.63
C ASP A 200 -30.83 3.56 -18.72
N ASP A 201 -29.64 3.34 -19.29
CA ASP A 201 -28.38 3.38 -18.57
C ASP A 201 -28.05 4.82 -18.12
N ALA A 202 -28.30 5.81 -18.98
CA ALA A 202 -28.12 7.22 -18.64
C ALA A 202 -29.11 7.68 -17.55
N ALA A 203 -30.36 7.24 -17.63
CA ALA A 203 -31.37 7.51 -16.59
C ALA A 203 -30.96 6.89 -15.24
N LEU A 204 -30.45 5.65 -15.26
CA LEU A 204 -29.93 4.99 -14.07
C LEU A 204 -28.78 5.78 -13.44
N LEU A 205 -27.81 6.26 -14.22
CA LEU A 205 -26.68 6.99 -13.68
C LEU A 205 -27.05 8.36 -13.10
N ARG A 206 -27.99 9.08 -13.73
CA ARG A 206 -28.55 10.32 -13.16
C ARG A 206 -29.23 10.07 -11.81
N LEU A 207 -30.01 8.99 -11.71
CA LEU A 207 -30.65 8.59 -10.46
C LEU A 207 -29.63 8.27 -9.35
N VAL A 208 -28.52 7.61 -9.70
CA VAL A 208 -27.45 7.31 -8.75
C VAL A 208 -26.80 8.58 -8.22
N VAL A 209 -26.57 9.57 -9.09
CA VAL A 209 -25.96 10.85 -8.72
C VAL A 209 -26.90 11.67 -7.85
N SER A 210 -28.19 11.76 -8.20
CA SER A 210 -29.16 12.50 -7.39
C SER A 210 -29.29 11.93 -5.97
N VAL A 211 -29.43 10.60 -5.85
CA VAL A 211 -29.49 9.92 -4.54
C VAL A 211 -28.18 10.10 -3.76
N GLY A 212 -27.04 10.06 -4.46
CA GLY A 212 -25.74 10.25 -3.83
C GLY A 212 -25.49 11.66 -3.31
N HIS A 213 -26.16 12.67 -3.88
CA HIS A 213 -26.14 14.05 -3.40
C HIS A 213 -26.96 14.23 -2.11
N GLU A 214 -28.11 13.57 -2.02
CA GLU A 214 -29.02 13.66 -0.87
C GLU A 214 -28.56 12.85 0.35
N VAL A 215 -27.81 11.76 0.14
CA VAL A 215 -27.39 10.85 1.22
C VAL A 215 -26.00 11.25 1.75
N PRO A 216 -25.86 11.64 3.04
CA PRO A 216 -24.57 11.96 3.63
C PRO A 216 -23.69 10.70 3.68
N THR A 217 -22.65 10.64 2.85
CA THR A 217 -21.74 9.49 2.82
C THR A 217 -20.37 9.85 3.35
N ARG A 218 -19.86 9.07 4.31
CA ARG A 218 -18.47 9.18 4.77
C ARG A 218 -17.54 8.78 3.61
N ARG A 219 -16.70 9.74 3.20
CA ARG A 219 -15.74 9.62 2.08
C ARG A 219 -14.82 8.41 2.24
N VAL A 220 -15.07 7.34 1.48
CA VAL A 220 -14.12 6.24 1.24
C VAL A 220 -14.25 5.85 -0.23
N GLY A 221 -13.18 5.97 -1.03
CA GLY A 221 -13.11 5.50 -2.43
C GLY A 221 -14.27 5.94 -3.35
N VAL A 222 -14.53 5.19 -4.42
CA VAL A 222 -15.71 5.33 -5.32
C VAL A 222 -17.06 5.13 -4.56
N HIS A 223 -17.06 5.22 -3.22
CA HIS A 223 -18.01 4.62 -2.28
C HIS A 223 -18.81 5.66 -1.47
N GLY A 224 -19.26 6.72 -2.13
CA GLY A 224 -20.44 7.50 -1.69
C GLY A 224 -21.70 7.07 -2.45
N LEU A 225 -21.65 7.18 -3.78
CA LEU A 225 -22.78 6.98 -4.69
C LEU A 225 -23.39 5.56 -4.63
N MET A 226 -22.57 4.54 -4.37
CA MET A 226 -22.99 3.13 -4.24
C MET A 226 -22.88 2.60 -2.81
N SER A 227 -22.87 3.47 -1.81
CA SER A 227 -22.90 3.07 -0.39
C SER A 227 -24.11 2.18 -0.09
N ARG A 228 -24.08 1.43 1.02
CA ARG A 228 -25.21 0.57 1.42
C ARG A 228 -26.52 1.36 1.49
N GLN A 229 -26.47 2.60 1.93
CA GLN A 229 -27.63 3.49 2.05
C GLN A 229 -28.08 4.02 0.69
N ALA A 230 -27.18 4.58 -0.12
CA ALA A 230 -27.52 5.09 -1.46
C ALA A 230 -28.04 3.98 -2.38
N SER A 231 -27.40 2.81 -2.37
CA SER A 231 -27.85 1.66 -3.16
C SER A 231 -29.19 1.08 -2.72
N ALA A 232 -29.60 1.26 -1.45
CA ALA A 232 -30.92 0.86 -1.00
C ALA A 232 -32.01 1.79 -1.56
N VAL A 233 -31.77 3.11 -1.53
CA VAL A 233 -32.70 4.11 -2.08
C VAL A 233 -32.86 3.97 -3.59
N VAL A 234 -31.75 3.82 -4.33
CA VAL A 234 -31.79 3.57 -5.79
C VAL A 234 -32.57 2.30 -6.11
N ALA A 235 -32.36 1.23 -5.34
CA ALA A 235 -33.04 -0.05 -5.57
C ALA A 235 -34.55 0.04 -5.30
N GLN A 236 -34.96 0.77 -4.27
CA GLN A 236 -36.37 1.05 -3.98
C GLN A 236 -37.04 1.78 -5.13
N GLN A 237 -36.42 2.84 -5.67
CA GLN A 237 -36.99 3.61 -6.78
C GLN A 237 -37.11 2.79 -8.08
N LEU A 238 -36.26 1.78 -8.25
CA LEU A 238 -36.27 0.88 -9.41
C LEU A 238 -37.11 -0.40 -9.19
N GLY A 239 -37.65 -0.63 -8.00
CA GLY A 239 -38.39 -1.85 -7.67
C GLY A 239 -37.54 -3.13 -7.70
N ILE A 240 -36.23 -3.04 -7.44
CA ILE A 240 -35.29 -4.18 -7.49
C ILE A 240 -34.53 -4.35 -6.18
N SER A 241 -33.73 -5.42 -6.06
CA SER A 241 -32.85 -5.60 -4.91
C SER A 241 -31.62 -4.68 -4.97
N PRO A 242 -31.05 -4.26 -3.81
CA PRO A 242 -29.83 -3.46 -3.77
C PRO A 242 -28.62 -4.11 -4.46
N SER A 243 -28.52 -5.45 -4.45
CA SER A 243 -27.48 -6.18 -5.16
C SER A 243 -27.65 -6.10 -6.67
N SER A 244 -28.89 -6.22 -7.17
CA SER A 244 -29.22 -6.05 -8.58
C SER A 244 -28.96 -4.62 -9.06
N ALA A 245 -29.29 -3.61 -8.25
CA ALA A 245 -28.98 -2.22 -8.54
C ALA A 245 -27.46 -1.99 -8.70
N ARG A 246 -26.65 -2.41 -7.71
CA ARG A 246 -25.18 -2.29 -7.78
C ARG A 246 -24.59 -3.04 -8.98
N ARG A 247 -25.07 -4.25 -9.27
CA ARG A 247 -24.61 -5.04 -10.41
C ARG A 247 -24.97 -4.37 -11.73
N ARG A 248 -26.16 -3.78 -11.85
CA ARG A 248 -26.58 -3.04 -13.05
C ARG A 248 -25.70 -1.81 -13.26
N VAL A 249 -25.54 -0.97 -12.23
CA VAL A 249 -24.66 0.21 -12.26
C VAL A 249 -23.23 -0.16 -12.60
N GLY A 250 -22.67 -1.19 -11.97
CA GLY A 250 -21.31 -1.67 -12.25
C GLY A 250 -21.12 -2.12 -13.71
N ARG A 251 -22.12 -2.74 -14.33
CA ARG A 251 -22.07 -3.09 -15.76
C ARG A 251 -22.13 -1.87 -16.67
N VAL A 252 -22.88 -0.83 -16.30
CA VAL A 252 -22.91 0.43 -17.07
C VAL A 252 -21.56 1.15 -16.96
N LEU A 253 -21.03 1.30 -15.74
CA LEU A 253 -19.74 1.93 -15.50
C LEU A 253 -18.59 1.18 -16.18
N GLY A 254 -18.63 -0.16 -16.18
CA GLY A 254 -17.65 -0.97 -16.91
C GLY A 254 -17.67 -0.68 -18.41
N ARG A 255 -18.86 -0.62 -19.03
CA ARG A 255 -18.99 -0.26 -20.47
C ARG A 255 -18.48 1.14 -20.76
N LEU A 256 -18.78 2.12 -19.91
CA LEU A 256 -18.25 3.48 -20.04
C LEU A 256 -16.73 3.52 -19.93
N GLN A 257 -16.15 2.79 -18.96
CA GLN A 257 -14.70 2.72 -18.79
C GLN A 257 -13.99 2.03 -19.95
N ASP A 258 -14.59 0.98 -20.51
CA ASP A 258 -14.04 0.26 -21.65
C ASP A 258 -14.11 1.12 -22.93
N ALA A 259 -15.23 1.81 -23.16
CA ALA A 259 -15.39 2.72 -24.29
C ALA A 259 -14.48 3.96 -24.18
N ASN A 260 -14.26 4.47 -22.97
CA ASN A 260 -13.29 5.55 -22.72
C ASN A 260 -11.85 5.08 -23.02
N ARG A 261 -11.46 3.89 -22.54
CA ARG A 261 -10.14 3.29 -22.85
C ARG A 261 -9.91 3.05 -24.34
N GLN A 262 -10.98 2.94 -25.13
CA GLN A 262 -10.93 2.80 -26.59
C GLN A 262 -10.96 4.15 -27.33
N GLY A 263 -11.01 5.28 -26.61
CA GLY A 263 -11.03 6.63 -27.19
C GLY A 263 -12.34 6.98 -27.88
N LEU A 264 -13.46 6.37 -27.49
CA LEU A 264 -14.72 6.48 -28.23
C LEU A 264 -15.55 7.73 -27.91
N PHE A 265 -15.36 8.37 -26.75
CA PHE A 265 -16.25 9.48 -26.35
C PHE A 265 -15.70 10.45 -25.28
N LEU A 266 -14.50 10.27 -24.74
CA LEU A 266 -13.82 11.31 -23.96
C LEU A 266 -12.45 11.48 -24.59
N ASP A 267 -12.24 12.60 -25.27
CA ASP A 267 -10.90 13.02 -25.66
C ASP A 267 -10.21 13.50 -24.39
N VAL A 268 -9.34 12.66 -23.83
CA VAL A 268 -8.38 13.12 -22.83
C VAL A 268 -7.32 13.89 -23.61
N ALA A 269 -7.49 15.21 -23.69
CA ALA A 269 -6.39 16.12 -23.98
C ALA A 269 -5.48 16.22 -22.74
#